data_AF-A0A1L7NN01-F1
#
_entry.id   AF-A0A1L7NN01-F1
#
_cell.length_a   1.000
_cell.length_b   1.000
_cell.length_c   1.000
_cell.angle_alpha   90.00
_cell.angle_beta   90.00
_cell.angle_gamma   90.00
#
_symmetry.space_group_name_H-M   'P 1'
#
loop_
_entity.id
_entity.type
_entity.pdbx_description
1 polymer ?
#
loop_
_entity_poly.entity_id
_entity_poly.type
_entity_poly.pdbx_seq_one_letter_code
_entity_poly.pdbx_strand_id
1 'polypeptide(L)'
;MIHFSYCLDAEGNLIKLELGKFPDALIPGAVSISATAAELEHPFPWTKTVADAINEIRFVPRPHLVGTPAQLISETRRLPESPFVFVPPSTDYAEDSQIMDMILLYDELPLASDGREEIVSALRGVGVQQIPFIPRFVQELHLGGASQPTHYVLPGWISNMKVYRKAAFA
;
A
#
# COMPACT_ATOMS: atom_id res chain seq x y z
N MET A 1 6.75 -17.97 -18.84
CA MET A 1 6.56 -17.79 -17.38
C MET A 1 5.71 -16.56 -17.21
N ILE A 2 4.71 -16.55 -16.32
CA ILE A 2 3.99 -15.30 -16.09
C ILE A 2 4.93 -14.35 -15.34
N HIS A 3 4.94 -13.07 -15.72
CA HIS A 3 5.76 -12.05 -15.08
C HIS A 3 4.94 -11.08 -14.23
N PHE A 4 3.66 -11.38 -14.02
CA PHE A 4 2.76 -10.52 -13.25
C PHE A 4 1.84 -11.33 -12.34
N SER A 5 1.29 -10.65 -11.34
CA SER A 5 0.27 -11.16 -10.41
C SER A 5 -0.54 -9.98 -9.86
N TYR A 6 -1.43 -10.24 -8.92
CA TYR A 6 -2.17 -9.22 -8.18
C TYR A 6 -2.18 -9.51 -6.68
N CYS A 7 -2.35 -8.48 -5.87
CA CYS A 7 -2.68 -8.59 -4.45
C CYS A 7 -3.64 -7.46 -4.04
N LEU A 8 -4.23 -7.55 -2.86
CA LEU A 8 -4.87 -6.42 -2.19
C LEU A 8 -3.89 -5.81 -1.20
N ASP A 9 -3.83 -4.49 -1.12
CA ASP A 9 -3.07 -3.80 -0.07
C ASP A 9 -3.87 -3.67 1.23
N ALA A 10 -3.28 -3.06 2.25
CA ALA A 10 -3.94 -2.89 3.55
C ALA A 10 -5.15 -1.94 3.50
N GLU A 11 -5.25 -1.05 2.53
CA GLU A 11 -6.45 -0.23 2.33
C GLU A 11 -7.54 -1.01 1.59
N GLY A 12 -7.17 -2.05 0.84
CA GLY A 12 -8.07 -2.84 0.01
C GLY A 12 -7.97 -2.48 -1.48
N ASN A 13 -6.95 -1.72 -1.87
CA ASN A 13 -6.68 -1.41 -3.27
C ASN A 13 -6.18 -2.66 -4.00
N LEU A 14 -6.63 -2.85 -5.25
CA LEU A 14 -6.10 -3.87 -6.14
C LEU A 14 -4.76 -3.42 -6.71
N ILE A 15 -3.69 -4.10 -6.33
CA ILE A 15 -2.33 -3.79 -6.75
C ILE A 15 -1.85 -4.79 -7.79
N LYS A 16 -1.27 -4.26 -8.87
CA LYS A 16 -0.57 -5.06 -9.87
C LYS A 16 0.84 -5.35 -9.39
N LEU A 17 1.22 -6.62 -9.48
CA LEU A 17 2.56 -7.10 -9.17
C LEU A 17 3.28 -7.48 -10.46
N GLU A 18 4.56 -7.11 -10.58
CA GLU A 18 5.49 -7.60 -11.60
C GLU A 18 6.64 -8.37 -10.94
N LEU A 19 6.83 -9.62 -11.35
CA LEU A 19 7.81 -10.53 -10.77
C LEU A 19 9.23 -10.05 -11.06
N GLY A 20 10.02 -9.90 -10.00
CA GLY A 20 11.41 -9.42 -10.06
C GLY A 20 11.56 -7.90 -9.98
N LYS A 21 10.45 -7.14 -9.92
CA LYS A 21 10.50 -5.71 -9.59
C LYS A 21 10.50 -5.51 -8.07
N PHE A 22 11.28 -4.56 -7.59
CA PHE A 22 11.32 -4.12 -6.19
C PHE A 22 11.24 -5.27 -5.16
N PRO A 23 12.20 -6.23 -5.17
CA PRO A 23 12.15 -7.40 -4.30
C PRO A 23 12.21 -7.04 -2.80
N ASP A 24 12.87 -5.92 -2.48
CA ASP A 24 13.09 -5.45 -1.11
C ASP A 24 12.00 -4.45 -0.63
N ALA A 25 10.96 -4.21 -1.44
CA ALA A 25 9.84 -3.37 -1.06
C ALA A 25 8.93 -4.08 -0.04
N LEU A 26 8.17 -3.30 0.73
CA LEU A 26 7.16 -3.80 1.67
C LEU A 26 6.10 -4.68 0.98
N ILE A 27 5.78 -4.36 -0.27
CA ILE A 27 4.96 -5.21 -1.15
C ILE A 27 5.83 -5.63 -2.35
N PRO A 28 6.49 -6.80 -2.29
CA PRO A 28 7.39 -7.23 -3.34
C PRO A 28 6.70 -7.33 -4.69
N GLY A 29 7.32 -6.75 -5.73
CA GLY A 29 6.75 -6.73 -7.07
C GLY A 29 5.70 -5.66 -7.32
N ALA A 30 5.27 -4.89 -6.33
CA ALA A 30 4.22 -3.91 -6.54
C ALA A 30 4.67 -2.77 -7.46
N VAL A 31 3.94 -2.57 -8.56
CA VAL A 31 4.27 -1.57 -9.58
C VAL A 31 3.22 -0.46 -9.69
N SER A 32 1.94 -0.79 -9.53
CA SER A 32 0.85 0.18 -9.69
C SER A 32 -0.46 -0.26 -9.04
N ILE A 33 -1.31 0.72 -8.74
CA ILE A 33 -2.71 0.50 -8.37
C ILE A 33 -3.50 0.24 -9.65
N SER A 34 -4.22 -0.89 -9.71
CA SER A 34 -5.14 -1.23 -10.81
C SER A 34 -6.55 -0.72 -10.56
N ALA A 35 -6.99 -0.73 -9.30
CA ALA A 35 -8.24 -0.15 -8.85
C ALA A 35 -8.13 0.19 -7.36
N THR A 36 -8.66 1.34 -6.96
CA THR A 36 -8.74 1.74 -5.55
C THR A 36 -9.84 0.98 -4.81
N ALA A 37 -9.78 0.93 -3.47
CA ALA A 37 -10.83 0.31 -2.65
C ALA A 37 -12.22 0.92 -2.96
N ALA A 38 -12.30 2.25 -3.08
CA ALA A 38 -13.54 2.94 -3.42
C ALA A 38 -14.06 2.58 -4.83
N GLU A 39 -13.17 2.46 -5.82
CA GLU A 39 -13.56 1.99 -7.16
C GLU A 39 -14.01 0.53 -7.15
N LEU A 40 -13.45 -0.33 -6.29
CA LEU A 40 -13.88 -1.72 -6.17
C LEU A 40 -15.25 -1.86 -5.50
N GLU A 41 -15.58 -0.99 -4.55
CA GLU A 41 -16.92 -0.91 -3.95
C GLU A 41 -17.96 -0.42 -4.95
N HIS A 42 -17.58 0.52 -5.82
CA HIS A 42 -18.46 1.13 -6.83
C HIS A 42 -17.82 1.09 -8.23
N PRO A 43 -17.75 -0.09 -8.87
CA PRO A 43 -17.01 -0.27 -10.11
C PRO A 43 -17.67 0.45 -11.29
N PHE A 44 -16.88 1.25 -11.99
CA PHE A 44 -17.20 1.74 -13.32
C PHE A 44 -17.11 0.59 -14.34
N PRO A 45 -17.71 0.73 -15.54
CA PRO A 45 -17.65 -0.31 -16.57
C PRO A 45 -16.24 -0.73 -17.01
N TRP A 46 -15.23 0.13 -16.78
CA TRP A 46 -13.83 -0.13 -17.08
C TRP A 46 -12.98 -0.46 -15.85
N THR A 47 -13.56 -0.51 -14.65
CA THR A 47 -12.84 -0.83 -13.41
C THR A 47 -12.35 -2.28 -13.47
N LYS A 48 -11.05 -2.48 -13.21
CA LYS A 48 -10.47 -3.81 -13.06
C LYS A 48 -10.95 -4.42 -11.74
N THR A 49 -11.85 -5.41 -11.80
CA THR A 49 -12.37 -6.03 -10.57
C THR A 49 -11.43 -7.11 -10.03
N VAL A 50 -11.62 -7.48 -8.76
CA VAL A 50 -10.95 -8.64 -8.14
C VAL A 50 -11.24 -9.93 -8.91
N ALA A 51 -12.47 -10.12 -9.38
CA ALA A 51 -12.84 -11.29 -10.17
C ALA A 51 -12.08 -11.34 -11.50
N ASP A 52 -11.92 -10.19 -12.16
CA ASP A 52 -11.15 -10.10 -13.42
C ASP A 52 -9.67 -10.37 -13.20
N ALA A 53 -9.10 -9.91 -12.08
CA ALA A 53 -7.70 -10.18 -11.71
C ALA A 53 -7.46 -11.67 -11.45
N ILE A 54 -8.37 -12.34 -10.72
CA ILE A 54 -8.31 -13.78 -10.47
C ILE A 54 -8.47 -14.55 -11.79
N ASN A 55 -9.41 -14.15 -12.64
CA ASN A 55 -9.66 -14.81 -13.91
C ASN A 55 -8.46 -14.73 -14.85
N GLU A 56 -7.79 -13.58 -14.95
CA GLU A 56 -6.56 -13.45 -15.75
C GLU A 56 -5.48 -14.45 -15.33
N ILE A 57 -5.30 -14.65 -14.02
CA ILE A 57 -4.33 -15.61 -13.49
C ILE A 57 -4.79 -17.05 -13.72
N ARG A 58 -6.08 -17.32 -13.57
CA ARG A 58 -6.66 -18.66 -13.70
C ARG A 58 -6.47 -19.26 -15.10
N PHE A 59 -6.47 -18.44 -16.14
CA PHE A 59 -6.29 -18.92 -17.52
C PHE A 59 -4.82 -19.15 -17.90
N VAL A 60 -3.89 -18.88 -17.00
CA VAL A 60 -2.46 -19.12 -17.22
C VAL A 60 -2.16 -20.61 -17.09
N PRO A 61 -1.46 -21.23 -18.06
CA PRO A 61 -1.09 -22.64 -17.99
C PRO A 61 -0.26 -22.95 -16.74
N ARG A 62 -0.58 -24.07 -16.06
CA ARG A 62 0.10 -24.51 -14.82
C ARG A 62 1.64 -24.45 -14.85
N PRO A 63 2.34 -24.87 -15.93
CA PRO A 63 3.81 -24.80 -15.97
C PRO A 63 4.38 -23.39 -15.80
N HIS A 64 3.57 -22.34 -16.01
CA HIS A 64 3.97 -20.94 -15.84
C HIS A 64 3.58 -20.35 -14.48
N LEU A 65 2.83 -21.09 -13.67
CA LEU A 65 2.37 -20.68 -12.34
C LEU A 65 3.26 -21.21 -11.22
N VAL A 66 3.81 -22.42 -11.37
CA VAL A 66 4.55 -23.12 -10.30
C VAL A 66 5.69 -22.23 -9.75
N GLY A 67 5.69 -22.03 -8.43
CA GLY A 67 6.71 -21.24 -7.73
C GLY A 67 6.51 -19.73 -7.78
N THR A 68 5.38 -19.24 -8.31
CA THR A 68 5.04 -17.81 -8.35
C THR A 68 3.87 -17.50 -7.40
N PRO A 69 3.70 -16.23 -6.96
CA PRO A 69 2.51 -15.79 -6.21
C PRO A 69 1.19 -16.08 -6.94
N ALA A 70 1.21 -16.14 -8.27
CA ALA A 70 0.06 -16.47 -9.10
C ALA A 70 -0.43 -17.92 -8.91
N GLN A 71 0.43 -18.83 -8.42
CA GLN A 71 0.03 -20.20 -8.08
C GLN A 71 -1.05 -20.23 -6.99
N LEU A 72 -0.83 -19.47 -5.91
CA LEU A 72 -1.76 -19.44 -4.78
C LEU A 72 -3.14 -18.93 -5.22
N ILE A 73 -3.17 -17.93 -6.10
CA ILE A 73 -4.40 -17.36 -6.65
C ILE A 73 -5.13 -18.39 -7.52
N SER A 74 -4.40 -19.12 -8.38
CA SER A 74 -4.99 -20.17 -9.19
C SER A 74 -5.58 -21.32 -8.37
N GLU A 75 -5.01 -21.63 -7.21
CA GLU A 75 -5.44 -22.73 -6.34
C GLU A 75 -6.60 -22.32 -5.41
N THR A 76 -6.47 -21.17 -4.76
CA THR A 76 -7.42 -20.70 -3.73
C THR A 76 -8.56 -19.84 -4.29
N ARG A 77 -8.39 -19.32 -5.51
CA ARG A 77 -9.27 -18.29 -6.10
C ARG A 77 -9.43 -17.05 -5.22
N ARG A 78 -8.39 -16.71 -4.46
CA ARG A 78 -8.33 -15.51 -3.62
C ARG A 78 -7.04 -14.76 -3.93
N LEU A 79 -7.12 -13.43 -3.91
CA LEU A 79 -5.92 -12.60 -3.96
C LEU A 79 -5.25 -12.61 -2.59
N PRO A 80 -3.91 -12.68 -2.52
CA PRO A 80 -3.21 -12.45 -1.26
C PRO A 80 -3.43 -11.00 -0.80
N GLU A 81 -3.50 -10.82 0.51
CA GLU A 81 -3.60 -9.51 1.15
C GLU A 81 -2.25 -9.13 1.75
N SER A 82 -1.79 -7.91 1.46
CA SER A 82 -0.60 -7.33 2.06
C SER A 82 -0.99 -6.55 3.32
N PRO A 83 -0.21 -6.64 4.41
CA PRO A 83 -0.42 -5.82 5.60
C PRO A 83 0.05 -4.37 5.40
N PHE A 84 0.65 -4.04 4.26
CA PHE A 84 1.12 -2.69 3.95
C PHE A 84 0.25 -2.04 2.87
N VAL A 85 0.18 -0.71 2.88
CA VAL A 85 -0.42 0.08 1.79
C VAL A 85 0.58 0.25 0.65
N PHE A 86 0.08 0.31 -0.59
CA PHE A 86 0.96 0.56 -1.71
C PHE A 86 1.45 2.01 -1.72
N VAL A 87 2.77 2.18 -1.77
CA VAL A 87 3.42 3.46 -2.02
C VAL A 87 4.27 3.30 -3.28
N PRO A 88 4.11 4.16 -4.30
CA PRO A 88 4.94 4.09 -5.49
C PRO A 88 6.41 4.36 -5.13
N PRO A 89 7.36 3.63 -5.73
CA PRO A 89 8.78 3.92 -5.56
C PRO A 89 9.08 5.32 -6.10
N SER A 90 9.87 6.10 -5.35
CA SER A 90 10.40 7.38 -5.83
C SER A 90 11.84 7.22 -6.33
N THR A 91 12.19 8.03 -7.32
CA THR A 91 13.59 8.20 -7.78
C THR A 91 14.34 9.21 -6.94
N ASP A 92 13.62 10.09 -6.25
CA ASP A 92 14.20 11.12 -5.39
C ASP A 92 14.60 10.51 -4.05
N TYR A 93 15.75 10.95 -3.53
CA TYR A 93 16.32 10.44 -2.30
C TYR A 93 16.37 11.54 -1.24
N ALA A 94 15.90 11.20 -0.04
CA ALA A 94 16.16 11.95 1.18
C ALA A 94 16.68 11.00 2.25
N GLU A 95 17.54 11.51 3.12
CA GLU A 95 18.04 10.71 4.23
C GLU A 95 16.93 10.45 5.26
N ASP A 96 17.04 9.30 5.94
CA ASP A 96 16.08 8.90 6.97
C ASP A 96 15.94 9.95 8.09
N SER A 97 17.05 10.57 8.47
CA SER A 97 17.11 11.66 9.45
C SER A 97 16.24 12.84 9.01
N GLN A 98 16.40 13.29 7.77
CA GLN A 98 15.64 14.41 7.20
C GLN A 98 14.14 14.11 7.14
N ILE A 99 13.79 12.89 6.73
CA ILE A 99 12.39 12.44 6.69
C ILE A 99 11.79 12.46 8.10
N MET A 100 12.51 11.93 9.09
CA MET A 100 12.07 11.94 10.48
C MET A 100 11.94 13.34 11.04
N ASP A 101 12.87 14.25 10.75
CA ASP A 101 12.79 15.65 11.16
C ASP A 101 11.56 16.35 10.58
N MET A 102 11.25 16.12 9.30
CA MET A 102 10.02 16.65 8.69
C MET A 102 8.74 16.07 9.31
N ILE A 103 8.76 14.78 9.63
CA ILE A 103 7.64 14.10 10.31
C ILE A 103 7.42 14.65 11.73
N LEU A 104 8.49 15.04 12.43
CA LEU A 104 8.40 15.69 13.75
C LEU A 104 7.90 17.13 13.61
N LEU A 105 8.44 17.90 12.66
CA LEU A 105 7.99 19.26 12.38
C LEU A 105 6.50 19.29 12.01
N TYR A 106 6.01 18.30 11.26
CA TYR A 106 4.58 18.17 10.93
C TYR A 106 3.69 18.13 12.18
N ASP A 107 4.12 17.41 13.22
CA ASP A 107 3.38 17.26 14.46
C ASP A 107 3.38 18.56 15.29
N GLU A 108 4.46 19.35 15.22
CA GLU A 108 4.59 20.64 15.91
C GLU A 108 3.73 21.75 15.29
N LEU A 109 3.44 21.65 13.99
CA LEU A 109 2.62 22.63 13.29
C LEU A 109 1.13 22.53 13.70
N PRO A 110 0.43 23.67 13.82
CA PRO A 110 -1.02 23.69 14.01
C PRO A 110 -1.77 22.92 12.91
N LEU A 111 -2.88 22.27 13.26
CA LEU A 111 -3.69 21.46 12.33
C LEU A 111 -4.12 22.22 11.06
N ALA A 112 -4.38 23.53 11.16
CA ALA A 112 -4.83 24.39 10.07
C ALA A 112 -3.70 25.15 9.35
N SER A 113 -2.43 24.78 9.59
CA SER A 113 -1.28 25.44 8.97
C SER A 113 -1.04 24.92 7.55
N ASP A 114 -0.90 25.82 6.57
CA ASP A 114 -0.50 25.49 5.19
C ASP A 114 0.83 24.72 5.15
N GLY A 115 1.72 24.97 6.13
CA GLY A 115 3.00 24.26 6.24
C GLY A 115 2.87 22.75 6.40
N ARG A 116 1.71 22.25 6.87
CA ARG A 116 1.45 20.80 6.91
C ARG A 116 1.27 20.21 5.52
N GLU A 117 0.58 20.92 4.63
CA GLU A 117 0.40 20.50 3.24
C GLU A 117 1.74 20.55 2.49
N GLU A 118 2.55 21.58 2.74
CA GLU A 118 3.91 21.69 2.19
C GLU A 118 4.79 20.50 2.62
N ILE A 119 4.77 20.12 3.91
CA ILE A 119 5.50 18.95 4.41
C ILE A 119 4.99 17.67 3.76
N VAL A 120 3.67 17.47 3.67
CA VAL A 120 3.09 16.29 3.01
C VAL A 120 3.53 16.23 1.55
N SER A 121 3.53 17.35 0.83
CA SER A 121 3.97 17.43 -0.56
C SER A 121 5.46 17.12 -0.71
N ALA A 122 6.30 17.68 0.16
CA ALA A 122 7.74 17.43 0.16
C ALA A 122 8.06 15.95 0.44
N LEU A 123 7.43 15.37 1.46
CA LEU A 123 7.57 13.94 1.78
C LEU A 123 7.09 13.05 0.63
N ARG A 124 5.98 13.41 -0.03
CA ARG A 124 5.48 12.67 -1.19
C ARG A 124 6.48 12.69 -2.35
N GLY A 125 7.18 13.80 -2.58
CA GLY A 125 8.22 13.90 -3.61
C GLY A 125 9.31 12.84 -3.44
N VAL A 126 9.72 12.58 -2.19
CA VAL A 126 10.73 11.56 -1.85
C VAL A 126 10.14 10.17 -1.58
N GLY A 127 8.89 9.93 -2.00
CA GLY A 127 8.25 8.60 -1.90
C GLY A 127 7.78 8.23 -0.50
N VAL A 128 7.53 9.20 0.37
CA VAL A 128 6.95 9.00 1.70
C VAL A 128 5.52 9.53 1.73
N GLN A 129 4.58 8.74 2.20
CA GLN A 129 3.18 9.09 2.26
C GLN A 129 2.61 8.86 3.65
N GLN A 130 1.54 9.58 3.97
CA GLN A 130 0.76 9.29 5.16
C GLN A 130 0.02 7.96 4.97
N ILE A 131 -0.03 7.15 6.03
CA ILE A 131 -0.85 5.94 6.04
C ILE A 131 -2.33 6.38 5.97
N PRO A 132 -3.11 5.94 4.96
CA PRO A 132 -4.53 6.26 4.85
C PRO A 132 -5.30 5.66 6.03
N PHE A 133 -6.51 6.18 6.27
CA PHE A 133 -7.35 5.63 7.33
C PHE A 133 -7.85 4.23 6.96
N ILE A 134 -7.48 3.23 7.78
CA ILE A 134 -7.87 1.84 7.57
C ILE A 134 -8.84 1.44 8.70
N PRO A 135 -10.11 1.10 8.40
CA PRO A 135 -11.16 0.84 9.40
C PRO A 135 -11.05 -0.54 10.08
N ARG A 136 -9.82 -1.06 10.20
CA ARG A 136 -9.46 -2.31 10.90
C ARG A 136 -8.06 -2.20 11.48
N PHE A 137 -7.78 -2.94 12.54
CA PHE A 137 -6.43 -2.98 13.12
C PHE A 137 -5.46 -3.75 12.22
N VAL A 138 -4.33 -3.11 11.87
CA VAL A 138 -3.23 -3.73 11.14
C VAL A 138 -1.96 -3.56 11.97
N GLN A 139 -1.41 -4.66 12.48
CA GLN A 139 -0.30 -4.64 13.44
C GLN A 139 0.94 -3.94 12.88
N GLU A 140 1.17 -4.07 11.58
CA GLU A 140 2.31 -3.52 10.86
C GLU A 140 2.22 -2.00 10.70
N LEU A 141 1.00 -1.45 10.64
CA LEU A 141 0.74 -0.04 10.34
C LEU A 141 0.28 0.76 11.56
N HIS A 142 -0.26 0.12 12.59
CA HIS A 142 -0.89 0.81 13.72
C HIS A 142 -0.19 0.59 15.07
N LEU A 143 -0.30 1.60 15.94
CA LEU A 143 0.00 1.56 17.36
C LEU A 143 -1.31 1.49 18.15
N GLY A 144 -1.43 0.55 19.08
CA GLY A 144 -2.62 0.41 19.94
C GLY A 144 -3.00 -1.05 20.21
N GLY A 145 -4.15 -1.24 20.85
CA GLY A 145 -4.78 -2.55 21.01
C GLY A 145 -5.63 -2.92 19.79
N ALA A 146 -6.13 -4.16 19.70
CA ALA A 146 -6.92 -4.65 18.56
C ALA A 146 -8.36 -4.07 18.47
N SER A 147 -8.60 -2.87 19.01
CA SER A 147 -9.87 -2.17 18.86
C SER A 147 -10.04 -1.64 17.43
N GLN A 148 -11.29 -1.45 17.02
CA GLN A 148 -11.61 -0.93 15.70
C GLN A 148 -11.32 0.58 15.64
N PRO A 149 -10.41 1.05 14.76
CA PRO A 149 -10.10 2.47 14.66
C PRO A 149 -11.31 3.27 14.21
N THR A 150 -11.54 4.44 14.81
CA THR A 150 -12.56 5.40 14.35
C THR A 150 -11.95 6.59 13.61
N HIS A 151 -10.77 7.02 14.05
CA HIS A 151 -9.95 8.05 13.43
C HIS A 151 -8.50 7.92 13.92
N TYR A 152 -7.55 8.55 13.22
CA TYR A 152 -6.18 8.66 13.72
C TYR A 152 -6.01 9.89 14.60
N VAL A 153 -5.45 9.69 15.78
CA VAL A 153 -4.99 10.77 16.66
C VAL A 153 -3.56 11.20 16.33
N LEU A 154 -2.78 10.28 15.75
CA LEU A 154 -1.45 10.55 15.24
C LEU A 154 -1.28 9.88 13.88
N PRO A 155 -0.99 10.63 12.80
CA PRO A 155 -0.82 10.03 11.49
C PRO A 155 0.47 9.21 11.42
N GLY A 156 0.38 8.07 10.75
CA GLY A 156 1.54 7.27 10.39
C GLY A 156 2.12 7.64 9.04
N TRP A 157 3.36 7.23 8.78
CA TRP A 157 4.13 7.55 7.59
C TRP A 157 4.87 6.32 7.07
N ILE A 158 4.84 6.13 5.77
CA ILE A 158 5.31 4.92 5.10
C ILE A 158 5.92 5.27 3.73
N SER A 159 6.97 4.55 3.33
CA SER A 159 7.45 4.51 1.95
C SER A 159 7.28 3.11 1.36
N ASN A 160 7.62 2.93 0.09
CA ASN A 160 7.64 1.62 -0.54
C ASN A 160 8.60 0.62 0.15
N MET A 161 9.59 1.09 0.90
CA MET A 161 10.63 0.27 1.52
C MET A 161 10.41 0.02 3.01
N LYS A 162 9.76 0.93 3.74
CA LYS A 162 9.59 0.81 5.20
C LYS A 162 8.52 1.72 5.78
N VAL A 163 8.11 1.40 7.00
CA VAL A 163 7.25 2.24 7.84
C VAL A 163 8.13 3.13 8.71
N TYR A 164 8.04 4.45 8.54
CA TYR A 164 8.78 5.42 9.37
C TYR A 164 8.10 5.62 10.73
N ARG A 165 6.77 5.73 10.71
CA ARG A 165 5.95 5.88 11.91
C ARG A 165 4.63 5.15 11.72
N LYS A 166 4.24 4.33 12.69
CA LYS A 166 2.91 3.71 12.70
C LYS A 166 1.86 4.73 13.13
N ALA A 167 0.65 4.64 12.56
CA ALA A 167 -0.46 5.49 12.93
C ALA A 167 -1.00 5.10 14.31
N ALA A 168 -1.32 6.07 15.15
CA ALA A 168 -2.03 5.82 16.41
C ALA A 168 -3.49 6.23 16.26
N PHE A 169 -4.39 5.40 16.79
CA PHE A 169 -5.82 5.64 16.80
C PHE A 169 -6.35 5.64 18.24
N ALA A 170 -7.50 6.30 18.42
CA ALA A 170 -8.29 6.28 19.65
C ALA A 170 -9.58 5.48 19.46
#